data_AF-A0A498ET28-F1
#
_entry.id   AF-A0A498ET28-F1
#
_cell.length_a   1.000
_cell.length_b   1.000
_cell.length_c   1.000
_cell.angle_alpha   90.00
_cell.angle_beta   90.00
_cell.angle_gamma   90.00
#
_symmetry.space_group_name_H-M   'P 1'
#
loop_
_entity.id
_entity.type
_entity.pdbx_description
1 polymer ?
#
loop_
_entity_poly.entity_id
_entity_poly.type
_entity_poly.pdbx_seq_one_letter_code
_entity_poly.pdbx_strand_id
1 'polypeptide(L)'
;IVADHLDYLHHEAFFVVSPTFEVTAYRTLWFGLQYDSETVEQGETVGNGALATVRWYDGEPVGDGHLQGQFAALKDVVGDMIDKGVFTPSTARQYLKRKLAERVGDRQELLIPTGESPFETASLGKP
;
A
#
# COMPACT_ATOMS: atom_id res chain seq x y z
N ILE A 1 6.70 9.47 9.44
CA ILE A 1 7.47 8.87 8.31
C ILE A 1 6.54 8.33 7.23
N VAL A 2 5.79 7.26 7.50
CA VAL A 2 4.97 6.55 6.48
C VAL A 2 3.84 7.41 5.90
N ALA A 3 3.24 8.31 6.70
CA ALA A 3 2.20 9.23 6.22
C ALA A 3 2.77 10.50 5.58
N ASP A 4 3.84 11.07 6.16
CA ASP A 4 4.24 12.47 5.90
C ASP A 4 5.49 12.62 5.03
N HIS A 5 6.27 11.54 4.85
CA HIS A 5 7.59 11.62 4.20
C HIS A 5 7.82 10.54 3.14
N LEU A 6 7.11 9.42 3.20
CA LEU A 6 7.24 8.38 2.20
C LEU A 6 6.54 8.80 0.91
N ASP A 7 7.33 8.98 -0.15
CA ASP A 7 6.83 9.10 -1.52
C ASP A 7 6.58 7.68 -2.08
N TYR A 8 5.32 7.31 -2.20
CA TYR A 8 4.89 5.98 -2.63
C TYR A 8 5.07 5.72 -4.13
N LEU A 9 5.20 6.77 -4.94
CA LEU A 9 5.42 6.64 -6.38
C LEU A 9 6.89 6.30 -6.67
N HIS A 10 7.81 6.98 -6.01
CA HIS A 10 9.23 6.91 -6.34
C HIS A 10 10.02 5.87 -5.55
N HIS A 11 9.56 5.48 -4.37
CA HIS A 11 10.20 4.41 -3.59
C HIS A 11 9.55 3.08 -3.93
N GLU A 12 10.34 2.08 -4.28
CA GLU A 12 9.84 0.72 -4.59
C GLU A 12 9.73 -0.19 -3.36
N ALA A 13 10.46 0.13 -2.29
CA ALA A 13 10.51 -0.66 -1.07
C ALA A 13 10.68 0.21 0.16
N PHE A 14 10.22 -0.29 1.30
CA PHE A 14 10.39 0.32 2.62
C PHE A 14 10.86 -0.74 3.61
N PHE A 15 11.91 -0.45 4.37
CA PHE A 15 12.48 -1.39 5.34
C PHE A 15 12.31 -0.84 6.76
N VAL A 16 11.75 -1.67 7.64
CA VAL A 16 11.71 -1.41 9.08
C VAL A 16 12.79 -2.26 9.73
N VAL A 17 13.71 -1.61 10.44
CA VAL A 17 14.77 -2.28 11.19
C VAL A 17 14.48 -2.13 12.68
N SER A 18 14.35 -3.25 13.38
CA SER A 18 14.13 -3.24 14.82
C SER A 18 15.42 -2.88 15.57
N PRO A 19 15.34 -2.51 16.86
CA PRO A 19 16.53 -2.33 17.70
C PRO A 19 17.40 -3.60 17.85
N THR A 20 16.83 -4.78 17.57
CA THR A 20 17.54 -6.07 17.56
C THR A 20 18.07 -6.45 16.18
N PHE A 21 18.04 -5.52 15.21
CA PHE A 21 18.48 -5.71 13.83
C PHE A 21 17.64 -6.70 13.01
N GLU A 22 16.42 -6.99 13.44
CA GLU A 22 15.45 -7.71 12.60
C GLU A 22 14.95 -6.76 11.51
N VAL A 23 14.93 -7.23 10.26
CA VAL A 23 14.55 -6.43 9.10
C VAL A 23 13.24 -6.93 8.52
N THR A 24 12.23 -6.07 8.50
CA THR A 24 10.97 -6.32 7.79
C THR A 24 10.94 -5.50 6.50
N ALA A 25 10.82 -6.19 5.37
CA ALA A 25 10.72 -5.58 4.05
C ALA A 25 9.26 -5.41 3.62
N TYR A 26 8.92 -4.21 3.18
CA TYR A 26 7.61 -3.85 2.66
C TYR A 26 7.69 -3.40 1.21
N ARG A 27 6.70 -3.79 0.42
CA ARG A 27 6.40 -3.23 -0.90
C ARG A 27 5.56 -1.97 -0.75
N THR A 28 5.93 -0.92 -1.47
CA THR A 28 5.14 0.30 -1.61
C THR A 28 4.05 0.13 -2.67
N LEU A 29 2.84 0.60 -2.35
CA LEU A 29 1.67 0.52 -3.21
C LEU A 29 1.02 1.89 -3.31
N TRP A 30 1.31 2.62 -4.38
CA TRP A 30 0.79 3.97 -4.61
C TRP A 30 -0.63 3.96 -5.18
N PHE A 31 -1.52 4.77 -4.58
CA PHE A 31 -2.92 4.85 -4.97
C PHE A 31 -3.21 5.89 -6.06
N GLY A 32 -2.22 6.64 -6.55
CA GLY A 32 -2.44 7.60 -7.64
C GLY A 32 -2.84 6.90 -8.94
N LEU A 33 -3.82 7.46 -9.65
CA LEU A 33 -4.44 6.85 -10.84
C LEU A 33 -4.07 7.58 -12.15
N GLN A 34 -3.09 8.48 -12.12
CA GLN A 34 -2.73 9.29 -13.29
C GLN A 34 -2.17 8.48 -14.48
N TYR A 35 -1.86 7.20 -14.28
CA TYR A 35 -1.45 6.28 -15.33
C TYR A 35 -2.54 5.26 -15.70
N ASP A 36 -3.64 5.26 -14.95
CA ASP A 36 -4.71 4.25 -15.03
C ASP A 36 -6.07 4.90 -15.40
N SER A 37 -6.16 6.22 -15.46
CA SER A 37 -7.36 7.01 -15.75
C SER A 37 -7.03 8.13 -16.75
N GLU A 38 -7.92 8.35 -17.71
CA GLU A 38 -7.79 9.41 -18.71
C GLU A 38 -8.09 10.80 -18.14
N THR A 39 -8.85 10.87 -17.03
CA THR A 39 -9.32 12.13 -16.44
C THR A 39 -8.52 12.59 -15.21
N VAL A 40 -7.69 11.71 -14.62
CA VAL A 40 -6.84 12.05 -13.47
C VAL A 40 -5.46 12.50 -13.96
N GLU A 41 -5.12 13.77 -13.77
CA GLU A 41 -3.81 14.29 -14.20
C GLU A 41 -2.69 14.06 -13.18
N GLN A 42 -3.01 14.14 -11.88
CA GLN A 42 -2.01 14.07 -10.81
C GLN A 42 -2.58 13.34 -9.58
N GLY A 43 -1.77 12.45 -9.01
CA GLY A 43 -1.99 11.87 -7.69
C GLY A 43 -0.96 12.37 -6.69
N GLU A 44 -1.39 12.66 -5.45
CA GLU A 44 -0.46 12.87 -4.34
C GLU A 44 0.50 11.68 -4.25
N THR A 45 1.80 11.92 -4.13
CA THR A 45 2.80 10.85 -4.00
C THR A 45 3.12 10.53 -2.55
N VAL A 46 3.00 11.51 -1.65
CA VAL A 46 3.20 11.36 -0.21
C VAL A 46 1.86 11.11 0.49
N GLY A 47 1.83 10.16 1.43
CA GLY A 47 0.63 9.81 2.21
C GLY A 47 -0.50 9.11 1.43
N ASN A 48 -0.31 8.91 0.12
CA ASN A 48 -1.31 8.32 -0.78
C ASN A 48 -0.90 6.93 -1.28
N GLY A 49 -0.64 6.04 -0.35
CA GLY A 49 -0.36 4.65 -0.67
C GLY A 49 -0.55 3.73 0.52
N ALA A 50 -0.01 2.53 0.40
CA ALA A 50 0.06 1.53 1.44
C ALA A 50 1.40 0.79 1.39
N LEU A 51 1.75 0.13 2.48
CA LEU A 51 2.87 -0.78 2.58
C LEU A 51 2.36 -2.19 2.84
N ALA A 52 2.82 -3.18 2.09
CA ALA A 52 2.50 -4.58 2.34
C ALA A 52 3.79 -5.39 2.50
N THR A 53 3.87 -6.26 3.51
CA THR A 53 5.05 -7.12 3.69
C THR A 53 5.28 -7.99 2.45
N VAL A 54 6.54 -8.17 2.06
CA VAL A 54 6.89 -9.15 1.02
C VAL A 54 6.69 -10.56 1.59
N ARG A 55 6.20 -11.50 0.80
CA ARG A 55 6.07 -12.89 1.25
C ARG A 55 7.45 -13.52 1.32
N TRP A 56 7.67 -14.32 2.35
CA TRP A 56 8.87 -15.13 2.52
C TRP A 56 8.49 -16.61 2.46
N TYR A 57 9.26 -17.40 1.73
CA TYR A 57 9.11 -18.84 1.67
C TYR A 57 10.50 -19.48 1.80
N ASP A 58 10.68 -20.34 2.78
CA ASP A 58 11.96 -21.02 3.07
C ASP A 58 13.15 -20.07 3.25
N GLY A 59 12.94 -18.93 3.92
CA GLY A 59 13.99 -17.94 4.17
C GLY A 59 14.31 -17.03 2.98
N GLU A 60 13.69 -17.24 1.82
CA GLU A 60 13.85 -16.42 0.63
C GLU A 60 12.61 -15.52 0.39
N PRO A 61 12.80 -14.26 -0.04
CA PRO A 61 11.69 -13.44 -0.48
C PRO A 61 11.09 -14.06 -1.75
N VAL A 62 9.86 -14.55 -1.67
CA VAL A 62 9.10 -14.92 -2.87
C VAL A 62 8.55 -13.65 -3.49
N GLY A 63 8.84 -13.48 -4.79
CA GLY A 63 8.58 -12.24 -5.52
C GLY A 63 7.16 -11.69 -5.29
N ASP A 64 7.06 -10.38 -5.22
CA ASP A 64 5.82 -9.63 -5.00
C ASP A 64 4.99 -9.41 -6.27
N GLY A 65 5.43 -9.96 -7.41
CA GLY A 65 4.78 -9.81 -8.72
C GLY A 65 3.30 -10.20 -8.71
N HIS A 66 2.89 -11.17 -7.88
CA HIS A 66 1.47 -11.52 -7.74
C HIS A 66 0.64 -10.41 -7.07
N LEU A 67 1.18 -9.75 -6.04
CA LEU A 67 0.52 -8.60 -5.40
C LEU A 67 0.55 -7.39 -6.33
N GLN A 68 1.67 -7.14 -6.98
CA GLN A 68 1.84 -6.03 -7.92
C GLN A 68 0.87 -6.14 -9.10
N GLY A 69 0.76 -7.32 -9.73
CA GLY A 69 -0.16 -7.54 -10.84
C GLY A 69 -1.62 -7.41 -10.41
N GLN A 70 -1.97 -7.93 -9.23
CA GLN A 70 -3.32 -7.74 -8.68
C GLN A 70 -3.64 -6.27 -8.40
N PHE A 71 -2.69 -5.53 -7.83
CA PHE A 71 -2.88 -4.12 -7.52
C PHE A 71 -2.98 -3.28 -8.80
N ALA A 72 -2.14 -3.54 -9.80
CA ALA A 72 -2.24 -2.91 -11.12
C ALA A 72 -3.60 -3.16 -11.77
N ALA A 73 -4.08 -4.40 -11.82
CA ALA A 73 -5.41 -4.71 -12.36
C ALA A 73 -6.55 -4.06 -11.58
N LEU A 74 -6.39 -3.88 -10.26
CA LEU A 74 -7.37 -3.15 -9.45
C LEU A 74 -7.36 -1.65 -9.80
N LYS A 75 -6.20 -1.04 -10.00
CA LYS A 75 -6.08 0.37 -10.39
C LYS A 75 -6.68 0.63 -11.76
N ASP A 76 -6.39 -0.23 -12.73
CA ASP A 76 -6.97 -0.19 -14.09
C ASP A 76 -8.50 -0.10 -14.03
N VAL A 77 -9.15 -1.05 -13.34
CA VAL A 77 -10.61 -1.05 -13.17
C VAL A 77 -11.11 0.18 -12.42
N VAL A 78 -10.39 0.66 -11.40
CA VAL A 78 -10.80 1.85 -10.64
C VAL A 78 -10.68 3.12 -11.47
N GLY A 79 -9.64 3.25 -12.29
CA GLY A 79 -9.48 4.38 -13.22
C GLY A 79 -10.62 4.43 -14.23
N ASP A 80 -10.97 3.28 -14.79
CA ASP A 80 -12.14 3.08 -15.65
C ASP A 80 -13.46 3.58 -15.01
N MET A 81 -13.63 3.34 -13.71
CA MET A 81 -14.80 3.79 -12.95
C MET A 81 -14.80 5.30 -12.68
N ILE A 82 -13.62 5.94 -12.56
CA ILE A 82 -13.53 7.40 -12.48
C ILE A 82 -13.91 8.01 -13.82
N ASP A 83 -13.35 7.52 -14.92
CA ASP A 83 -13.56 8.07 -16.25
C ASP A 83 -15.03 7.97 -16.68
N LYS A 84 -15.72 6.90 -16.25
CA LYS A 84 -17.16 6.71 -16.46
C LYS A 84 -18.05 7.49 -15.47
N GLY A 85 -17.46 8.25 -14.55
CA GLY A 85 -18.17 9.04 -13.54
C GLY A 85 -18.86 8.20 -12.44
N VAL A 86 -18.51 6.92 -12.32
CA VAL A 86 -19.04 6.02 -11.28
C VAL A 86 -18.40 6.32 -9.93
N PHE A 87 -17.10 6.60 -9.92
CA PHE A 87 -16.36 7.00 -8.73
C PHE A 87 -15.93 8.46 -8.78
N THR A 88 -16.04 9.12 -7.63
CA THR A 88 -15.25 10.32 -7.35
C THR A 88 -13.82 9.92 -6.94
N PRO A 89 -12.83 10.83 -7.01
CA PRO A 89 -11.48 10.53 -6.53
C PRO A 89 -11.41 10.03 -5.09
N SER A 90 -12.24 10.56 -4.19
CA SER A 90 -12.29 10.12 -2.78
C SER A 90 -12.87 8.71 -2.65
N THR A 91 -13.96 8.41 -3.37
CA THR A 91 -14.56 7.07 -3.41
C THR A 91 -13.60 6.04 -4.00
N ALA A 92 -12.88 6.40 -5.07
CA ALA A 92 -11.86 5.56 -5.69
C ALA A 92 -10.74 5.21 -4.70
N ARG A 93 -10.20 6.21 -3.98
CA ARG A 93 -9.18 5.98 -2.95
C ARG A 93 -9.68 5.06 -1.83
N GLN A 94 -10.89 5.27 -1.34
CA GLN A 94 -11.50 4.39 -0.32
C GLN A 94 -11.71 2.96 -0.86
N TYR A 95 -12.14 2.83 -2.11
CA TYR A 95 -12.34 1.53 -2.76
C TYR A 95 -11.02 0.77 -2.92
N LEU A 96 -9.95 1.44 -3.36
CA LEU A 96 -8.60 0.88 -3.45
C LEU A 96 -8.11 0.37 -2.09
N LYS A 97 -8.21 1.20 -1.04
CA LYS A 97 -7.82 0.82 0.33
C LYS A 97 -8.54 -0.45 0.78
N ARG A 98 -9.87 -0.49 0.64
CA ARG A 98 -10.70 -1.63 1.05
C ARG A 98 -10.38 -2.89 0.25
N LYS A 99 -10.33 -2.81 -1.09
CA LYS A 99 -10.08 -3.98 -1.94
C LYS A 99 -8.65 -4.51 -1.79
N LEU A 100 -7.68 -3.64 -1.56
CA LEU A 100 -6.33 -4.06 -1.23
C LEU A 100 -6.32 -4.82 0.10
N ALA A 101 -6.95 -4.30 1.15
CA ALA A 101 -7.06 -4.98 2.44
C ALA A 101 -7.74 -6.35 2.34
N GLU A 102 -8.86 -6.45 1.61
CA GLU A 102 -9.55 -7.72 1.35
C GLU A 102 -8.65 -8.76 0.64
N ARG A 103 -7.80 -8.33 -0.30
CA ARG A 103 -6.91 -9.21 -1.07
C ARG A 103 -5.68 -9.65 -0.29
N VAL A 104 -5.12 -8.74 0.51
CA VAL A 104 -3.98 -9.04 1.37
C VAL A 104 -4.42 -10.01 2.47
N GLY A 105 -5.56 -9.74 3.12
CA GLY A 105 -6.10 -10.55 4.22
C GLY A 105 -5.08 -10.78 5.34
N ASP A 106 -5.19 -11.89 6.04
CA ASP A 106 -4.31 -12.22 7.17
C ASP A 106 -2.96 -12.85 6.72
N ARG A 107 -2.67 -12.85 5.42
CA ARG A 107 -1.48 -13.51 4.86
C ARG A 107 -0.22 -12.67 4.98
N GLN A 108 -0.37 -11.35 5.04
CA GLN A 108 0.69 -10.35 5.03
C GLN A 108 0.21 -9.16 5.85
N GLU A 109 1.14 -8.50 6.54
CA GLU A 109 0.85 -7.21 7.17
C GLU A 109 0.65 -6.12 6.10
N LEU A 110 -0.39 -5.29 6.30
CA LEU A 110 -0.75 -4.16 5.46
C LEU A 110 -0.83 -2.89 6.32
N LEU A 111 0.03 -1.91 6.03
CA LEU A 111 0.00 -0.59 6.66
C LEU A 111 -0.58 0.42 5.69
N ILE A 112 -1.71 1.02 6.04
CA ILE A 112 -2.29 2.14 5.31
C ILE A 112 -2.17 3.38 6.19
N PRO A 113 -1.61 4.50 5.72
CA PRO A 113 -1.67 5.76 6.42
C PRO A 113 -3.12 6.16 6.66
N THR A 114 -3.56 5.98 7.89
CA THR A 114 -4.56 6.83 8.53
C THR A 114 -3.82 8.05 9.05
N GLY A 115 -4.45 9.22 9.18
CA GLY A 115 -3.80 10.39 9.80
C GLY A 115 -3.34 10.16 11.26
N GLU A 116 -3.53 8.95 11.80
CA GLU A 116 -3.04 8.44 13.07
C GLU A 116 -1.99 7.35 12.79
N SER A 117 -0.85 7.49 13.47
CA SER A 117 0.33 6.63 13.35
C SER A 117 0.01 5.15 13.65
N PRO A 118 0.38 4.20 12.77
CA PRO A 118 0.17 2.77 13.00
C PRO A 118 1.18 2.12 13.96
N PHE A 119 2.14 2.88 14.53
CA PHE A 119 3.27 2.32 15.28
C PHE A 119 3.01 2.03 16.77
N GLU A 120 1.76 1.98 17.21
CA GLU A 120 1.43 1.63 18.60
C GLU A 120 0.74 0.26 18.69
N THR A 121 1.49 -0.80 18.41
CA THR A 121 1.16 -2.14 18.94
C THR A 121 2.43 -2.89 19.29
N ALA A 122 3.19 -2.35 20.25
CA ALA A 122 4.07 -3.15 21.08
C ALA A 122 3.37 -3.33 22.43
N SER A 123 2.59 -4.40 22.58
CA SER A 123 2.17 -4.85 23.90
C SER A 123 3.44 -5.17 24.70
N LEU A 124 3.79 -4.28 25.62
CA LEU A 124 4.69 -4.55 26.73
C LEU A 124 4.08 -5.69 27.54
N GLY A 125 4.44 -6.93 27.20
CA GLY A 125 4.41 -8.04 28.14
C GLY A 125 5.28 -7.64 29.33
N LYS A 126 4.65 -7.32 30.46
CA LYS A 126 5.35 -7.28 31.74
C LYS A 126 5.71 -8.72 32.15
N PRO A 127 6.81 -8.89 32.89
CA PRO A 127 7.30 -10.20 33.34
C PRO A 127 6.29 -10.93 34.23
#